data_AF-A0A1G4BKZ0-F1
#
_entry.id   AF-A0A1G4BKZ0-F1
#
_cell.length_a   1.000
_cell.length_b   1.000
_cell.length_c   1.000
_cell.angle_alpha   90.00
_cell.angle_beta   90.00
_cell.angle_gamma   90.00
#
_symmetry.space_group_name_H-M   'P 1'
#
loop_
_entity.id
_entity.type
_entity.pdbx_description
1 polymer ?
#
loop_
_entity_poly.entity_id
_entity_poly.type
_entity_poly.pdbx_seq_one_letter_code
_entity_poly.pdbx_strand_id
1 'polypeptide(L)'
;MWLQKSSSSRTKVCSSVFGSPASPPIPPSEKNLGIHEQRLALTWVVDNIASFGDEPSKVTIWGQSARAFSIDGHLKVYAKDSSTPFRAAIMSIGQMSFRYLAFPSPGIEACTGLLTAVGCANTLGELKCVKAVQAEYLISILSRFRF
;
A
#
# COMPACT_ATOMS: atom_id res chain seq x y z
N MET A 1 21.08 33.72 2.21
CA MET A 1 19.61 33.81 2.12
C MET A 1 19.18 33.12 0.82
N TRP A 2 18.98 31.80 0.87
CA TRP A 2 18.57 31.03 -0.31
C TRP A 2 17.06 30.90 -0.31
N LEU A 3 16.40 31.64 -1.20
CA LEU A 3 14.98 31.46 -1.49
C LEU A 3 14.81 30.18 -2.31
N GLN A 4 14.55 29.07 -1.63
CA GLN A 4 14.08 27.85 -2.26
C GLN A 4 12.63 28.11 -2.70
N LYS A 5 12.44 28.32 -4.00
CA LYS A 5 11.13 28.42 -4.64
C LYS A 5 10.38 27.12 -4.36
N SER A 6 9.51 27.15 -3.37
CA SER A 6 8.61 26.06 -2.99
C SER A 6 7.64 25.79 -4.14
N SER A 7 8.05 24.93 -5.05
CA SER A 7 7.13 24.22 -5.94
C SER A 7 6.37 23.21 -5.10
N SER A 8 5.33 23.68 -4.39
CA SER A 8 4.35 22.86 -3.70
C SER A 8 3.42 22.15 -4.70
N SER A 9 3.98 21.44 -5.67
CA SER A 9 3.27 20.34 -6.35
C SER A 9 3.42 19.11 -5.45
N ARG A 10 2.67 19.11 -4.34
CA ARG A 10 2.55 17.94 -3.47
C ARG A 10 2.11 16.77 -4.33
N THR A 11 3.03 15.84 -4.56
CA THR A 11 2.84 14.57 -5.25
C THR A 11 1.80 13.75 -4.49
N LYS A 12 0.51 14.04 -4.73
CA LYS A 12 -0.59 13.19 -4.30
C LYS A 12 -0.60 12.05 -5.30
N VAL A 13 0.10 10.97 -4.96
CA VAL A 13 0.06 9.74 -5.74
C VAL A 13 -1.07 8.90 -5.18
N CYS A 14 -2.01 8.47 -6.03
CA CYS A 14 -2.87 7.34 -5.69
C CYS A 14 -1.92 6.14 -5.51
N SER A 15 -1.57 5.81 -4.27
CA SER A 15 -0.51 4.86 -3.95
C SER A 15 -0.90 3.46 -4.42
N SER A 16 -0.63 3.16 -5.69
CA SER A 16 -1.08 1.98 -6.43
C SER A 16 -2.61 1.80 -6.43
N VAL A 17 -3.24 2.01 -7.58
CA VAL A 17 -4.68 1.74 -7.77
C VAL A 17 -5.06 0.29 -7.45
N PHE A 18 -4.10 -0.64 -7.60
CA PHE A 18 -4.32 -2.07 -7.39
C PHE A 18 -4.02 -2.49 -5.94
N GLY A 19 -2.97 -1.93 -5.34
CA GLY A 19 -2.49 -2.37 -4.02
C GLY A 19 -3.12 -1.63 -2.85
N SER A 20 -3.34 -0.32 -2.98
CA SER A 20 -3.91 0.53 -1.93
C SER A 20 -4.82 1.61 -2.52
N PRO A 21 -5.93 1.22 -3.16
CA PRO A 21 -6.89 2.19 -3.68
C PRO A 21 -7.48 3.03 -2.53
N ALA A 22 -7.35 4.35 -2.64
CA ALA A 22 -7.88 5.30 -1.68
C ALA A 22 -9.12 6.01 -2.26
N SER A 23 -10.23 5.27 -2.46
CA SER A 23 -11.52 5.87 -2.81
C SER A 23 -12.56 5.68 -1.69
N PRO A 24 -13.49 6.64 -1.52
CA PRO A 24 -14.49 6.61 -0.44
C PRO A 24 -15.38 5.35 -0.38
N PRO A 25 -15.83 4.73 -1.50
CA PRO A 25 -16.80 3.64 -1.42
C PRO A 25 -16.21 2.23 -1.20
N ILE A 26 -14.89 2.07 -1.02
CA ILE A 26 -14.30 0.73 -0.83
C ILE A 26 -14.55 0.24 0.61
N PRO A 27 -15.09 -0.98 0.81
CA PRO A 27 -15.23 -1.59 2.14
C PRO A 27 -13.88 -1.74 2.84
N PRO A 28 -13.77 -1.58 4.17
CA PRO A 28 -12.50 -1.74 4.89
C PRO A 28 -11.77 -3.07 4.62
N SER A 29 -12.51 -4.16 4.38
CA SER A 29 -11.97 -5.48 4.04
C SER A 29 -11.36 -5.59 2.64
N GLU A 30 -11.68 -4.66 1.75
CA GLU A 30 -11.14 -4.58 0.37
C GLU A 30 -10.10 -3.45 0.23
N LYS A 31 -9.71 -2.81 1.34
CA LYS A 31 -8.62 -1.82 1.37
C LYS A 31 -7.29 -2.52 1.66
N ASN A 32 -6.20 -1.86 1.30
CA ASN A 32 -4.83 -2.32 1.58
C ASN A 32 -4.55 -3.75 1.06
N LEU A 33 -5.05 -4.07 -0.14
CA LEU A 33 -4.86 -5.39 -0.76
C LEU A 33 -3.39 -5.82 -0.78
N GLY A 34 -2.46 -4.89 -1.05
CA GLY A 34 -1.02 -5.19 -1.00
C GLY A 34 -0.51 -5.61 0.38
N ILE A 35 -1.15 -5.19 1.48
CA ILE A 35 -0.83 -5.68 2.83
C ILE A 35 -1.44 -7.06 3.07
N HIS A 36 -2.64 -7.33 2.57
CA HIS A 36 -3.23 -8.66 2.61
C HIS A 36 -2.40 -9.68 1.84
N GLU A 37 -1.93 -9.32 0.65
CA GLU A 37 -1.01 -10.14 -0.15
C GLU A 37 0.29 -10.44 0.60
N GLN A 38 0.88 -9.45 1.28
CA GLN A 38 2.06 -9.68 2.10
C GLN A 38 1.80 -10.65 3.26
N ARG A 39 0.63 -10.59 3.91
CA ARG A 39 0.28 -11.56 4.97
C ARG A 39 0.19 -12.98 4.42
N LEU A 40 -0.47 -13.15 3.27
CA LEU A 40 -0.55 -14.44 2.59
C LEU A 40 0.85 -14.97 2.23
N ALA A 41 1.71 -14.10 1.70
CA ALA A 41 3.09 -14.46 1.37
C ALA A 41 3.89 -14.87 2.62
N LEU A 42 3.71 -14.17 3.75
CA LEU A 42 4.39 -14.54 5.01
C LEU A 42 3.93 -15.91 5.52
N THR A 43 2.63 -16.19 5.48
CA THR A 43 2.10 -17.51 5.81
C THR A 43 2.68 -18.58 4.90
N TRP A 44 2.68 -18.33 3.58
CA TRP A 44 3.29 -19.25 2.61
C TRP A 44 4.77 -19.52 2.92
N VAL A 45 5.55 -18.50 3.26
CA VAL A 45 6.95 -18.68 3.65
C VAL A 45 7.05 -19.59 4.86
N VAL A 46 6.35 -19.31 5.95
CA VAL A 46 6.42 -20.13 7.18
C VAL A 46 6.03 -21.59 6.91
N ASP A 47 4.98 -21.81 6.11
CA ASP A 47 4.47 -23.14 5.81
C ASP A 47 5.42 -23.97 4.93
N ASN A 48 6.26 -23.32 4.12
CA ASN A 48 7.04 -23.99 3.08
C ASN A 48 8.55 -23.93 3.29
N ILE A 49 9.07 -22.99 4.09
CA ILE A 49 10.52 -22.72 4.20
C ILE A 49 11.32 -23.92 4.74
N ALA A 50 10.69 -24.81 5.51
CA ALA A 50 11.28 -26.09 5.94
C ALA A 50 11.72 -26.99 4.78
N SER A 51 10.98 -26.99 3.66
CA SER A 51 11.33 -27.77 2.47
C SER A 51 12.58 -27.24 1.75
N PHE A 52 12.96 -25.98 2.01
CA PHE A 52 14.16 -25.35 1.48
C PHE A 52 15.37 -25.51 2.42
N GLY A 53 15.21 -26.20 3.56
CA GLY A 53 16.28 -26.48 4.52
C GLY A 53 16.44 -25.44 5.63
N ASP A 54 15.54 -24.47 5.71
CA ASP A 54 15.55 -23.41 6.72
C ASP A 54 14.49 -23.67 7.81
N GLU A 55 14.62 -23.00 8.97
CA GLU A 55 13.66 -23.17 10.07
C GLU A 55 12.54 -22.09 10.04
N PRO A 56 11.26 -22.50 10.01
CA PRO A 56 10.13 -21.55 10.06
C PRO A 56 10.14 -20.61 11.28
N SER A 57 10.66 -21.10 12.42
CA SER A 57 10.78 -20.31 13.65
C SER A 57 11.85 -19.21 13.58
N LYS A 58 12.72 -19.22 12.57
CA LYS A 58 13.83 -18.26 12.41
C LYS A 58 13.56 -17.14 11.41
N VAL A 59 12.37 -17.11 10.80
CA VAL A 59 11.97 -16.09 9.80
C VAL A 59 12.08 -14.67 10.38
N THR A 60 12.85 -13.82 9.70
CA THR A 60 13.01 -12.39 10.00
C THR A 60 12.53 -11.58 8.79
N ILE A 61 11.59 -10.66 9.00
CA ILE A 61 11.10 -9.78 7.94
C ILE A 61 11.93 -8.51 7.86
N TRP A 62 12.17 -8.02 6.64
CA TRP A 62 12.90 -6.77 6.41
C TRP A 62 12.21 -5.91 5.36
N GLY A 63 12.25 -4.58 5.55
CA GLY A 63 11.72 -3.63 4.58
C GLY A 63 12.38 -2.26 4.66
N GLN A 64 12.56 -1.64 3.50
CA GLN A 64 13.02 -0.26 3.33
C GLN A 64 11.89 0.67 2.83
N SER A 65 11.85 1.92 3.30
CA SER A 65 10.92 2.96 2.79
C SER A 65 9.45 2.52 2.89
N ALA A 66 8.73 2.46 1.77
CA ALA A 66 7.36 1.96 1.72
C ALA A 66 7.21 0.55 2.33
N ARG A 67 8.24 -0.31 2.19
CA ARG A 67 8.23 -1.63 2.81
C ARG A 67 8.43 -1.55 4.32
N ALA A 68 9.25 -0.61 4.83
CA ALA A 68 9.38 -0.38 6.27
C ALA A 68 8.03 0.06 6.88
N PHE A 69 7.20 0.82 6.14
CA PHE A 69 5.84 1.13 6.55
C PHE A 69 4.96 -0.11 6.67
N SER A 70 5.11 -1.07 5.73
CA SER A 70 4.40 -2.35 5.81
C SER A 70 4.83 -3.16 7.03
N ILE A 71 6.14 -3.22 7.33
CA ILE A 71 6.67 -3.92 8.52
C ILE A 71 6.09 -3.32 9.80
N ASP A 72 6.04 -1.98 9.93
CA ASP A 72 5.39 -1.28 11.05
C ASP A 72 3.91 -1.71 11.22
N GLY A 73 3.19 -1.82 10.09
CA GLY A 73 1.82 -2.32 10.07
C GLY A 73 1.69 -3.76 10.56
N HIS A 74 2.53 -4.67 10.06
CA HIS A 74 2.52 -6.08 10.46
C HIS A 74 2.85 -6.24 11.95
N LEU A 75 3.84 -5.50 12.46
CA LEU A 75 4.19 -5.51 13.88
C LEU A 75 2.99 -5.15 14.78
N LYS A 76 2.17 -4.18 14.38
CA LYS A 76 0.96 -3.80 15.13
C LYS A 76 -0.16 -4.83 15.05
N VAL A 77 -0.41 -5.37 13.85
CA VAL A 77 -1.46 -6.36 13.63
C VAL A 77 -1.16 -7.65 14.43
N TYR A 78 0.10 -8.06 14.44
CA TYR A 78 0.52 -9.29 15.12
C TYR A 78 0.94 -9.08 16.59
N ALA A 79 0.91 -7.85 17.12
CA ALA A 79 1.40 -7.55 18.48
C ALA A 79 0.74 -8.36 19.60
N LYS A 80 -0.47 -8.89 19.37
CA LYS A 80 -1.22 -9.72 20.33
C LYS A 80 -1.51 -11.13 19.78
N ASP A 81 -0.93 -11.48 18.64
CA ASP A 81 -1.22 -12.73 17.96
C ASP A 81 -0.12 -13.76 18.25
N SER A 82 -0.51 -14.86 18.89
CA SER A 82 0.39 -15.98 19.16
C SER A 82 0.87 -16.69 17.88
N SER A 83 0.23 -16.44 16.74
CA SER A 83 0.55 -17.03 15.43
C SER A 83 1.36 -16.11 14.51
N THR A 84 2.15 -15.19 15.09
CA THR A 84 3.01 -14.28 14.32
C THR A 84 3.96 -15.07 13.39
N PRO A 85 3.93 -14.84 12.05
CA PRO A 85 4.69 -15.63 11.08
C PRO A 85 6.17 -15.22 10.94
N PHE A 86 6.71 -14.51 11.92
CA PHE A 86 8.11 -14.07 11.94
C PHE A 86 8.56 -13.82 13.38
N ARG A 87 9.85 -14.06 13.65
CA ARG A 87 10.44 -13.85 14.98
C ARG A 87 11.06 -12.48 15.18
N ALA A 88 11.42 -11.80 14.10
CA ALA A 88 12.12 -10.52 14.15
C ALA A 88 11.78 -9.67 12.93
N ALA A 89 11.98 -8.37 13.07
CA ALA A 89 11.69 -7.39 12.03
C ALA A 89 12.81 -6.34 11.95
N ILE A 90 13.21 -5.98 10.73
CA ILE A 90 14.17 -4.91 10.47
C ILE A 90 13.49 -3.85 9.59
N MET A 91 13.46 -2.61 10.08
CA MET A 91 12.86 -1.46 9.38
C MET A 91 13.94 -0.46 9.00
N SER A 92 14.09 -0.21 7.70
CA SER A 92 15.10 0.71 7.17
C SER A 92 14.46 1.96 6.56
N ILE A 93 14.71 3.12 7.16
CA ILE A 93 14.29 4.44 6.62
C ILE A 93 12.77 4.48 6.31
N GLY A 94 11.96 4.29 7.35
CA GLY A 94 10.51 4.47 7.24
C GLY A 94 9.75 3.96 8.46
N GLN A 95 8.74 4.71 8.89
CA GLN A 95 7.82 4.33 9.96
C GLN A 95 6.42 4.85 9.67
N MET A 96 5.45 3.95 9.54
CA MET A 96 4.06 4.30 9.20
C MET A 96 3.39 5.10 10.32
N SER A 97 3.74 4.80 11.57
CA SER A 97 3.24 5.47 12.78
C SER A 97 3.34 7.00 12.71
N PHE A 98 4.40 7.52 12.08
CA PHE A 98 4.63 8.96 11.95
C PHE A 98 4.24 9.52 10.58
N ARG A 99 3.85 8.67 9.62
CA ARG A 99 3.59 9.12 8.24
C ARG A 99 2.37 10.04 8.16
N TYR A 100 1.31 9.76 8.91
CA TYR A 100 0.11 10.60 8.91
C TYR A 100 0.35 11.99 9.54
N LEU A 101 1.35 12.12 10.42
CA LEU A 101 1.77 13.41 10.95
C LEU A 101 2.51 14.25 9.91
N ALA A 102 3.34 13.61 9.07
CA ALA A 102 4.09 14.30 8.02
C ALA A 102 3.28 14.52 6.72
N PHE A 103 2.30 13.67 6.42
CA PHE A 103 1.52 13.69 5.19
C PHE A 103 0.04 13.42 5.48
N PRO A 104 -0.74 14.45 5.86
CA PRO A 104 -2.12 14.28 6.29
C PRO A 104 -3.12 13.97 5.16
N SER A 105 -2.72 14.11 3.89
CA SER A 105 -3.61 13.89 2.74
C SER A 105 -3.47 12.44 2.23
N PRO A 106 -4.53 11.59 2.28
CA PRO A 106 -4.42 10.16 1.97
C PRO A 106 -4.39 9.82 0.47
N GLY A 107 -3.98 10.75 -0.41
CA GLY A 107 -4.02 10.52 -1.87
C GLY A 107 -5.43 10.44 -2.47
N ILE A 108 -6.47 10.76 -1.69
CA ILE A 108 -7.89 10.72 -2.10
C ILE A 108 -8.11 11.55 -3.36
N GLU A 109 -7.60 12.79 -3.40
CA GLU A 109 -7.75 13.67 -4.57
C GLU A 109 -7.15 13.08 -5.85
N ALA A 110 -6.04 12.36 -5.72
CA ALA A 110 -5.39 11.71 -6.86
C ALA A 110 -6.20 10.51 -7.36
N CYS A 111 -6.76 9.71 -6.45
CA CYS A 111 -7.63 8.61 -6.81
C CYS A 111 -8.98 9.13 -7.38
N THR A 112 -9.52 10.24 -6.88
CA THR A 112 -10.68 10.92 -7.48
C THR A 112 -10.37 11.44 -8.89
N GLY A 113 -9.20 12.03 -9.11
CA GLY A 113 -8.76 12.45 -10.44
C GLY A 113 -8.67 11.30 -11.44
N LEU A 114 -8.18 10.13 -10.98
CA LEU A 114 -8.16 8.91 -11.79
C LEU A 114 -9.59 8.46 -12.16
N LEU A 115 -10.51 8.42 -11.19
CA LEU A 115 -11.91 8.03 -11.43
C LEU A 115 -12.58 8.92 -12.49
N THR A 116 -12.31 10.23 -12.45
CA THR A 116 -12.79 11.17 -13.46
C THR A 116 -12.16 10.89 -14.83
N ALA A 117 -10.85 10.63 -14.88
CA ALA A 117 -10.13 10.40 -16.13
C ALA A 117 -10.58 9.12 -16.86
N VAL A 118 -11.05 8.10 -16.13
CA VAL A 118 -11.56 6.84 -16.70
C VAL A 118 -13.08 6.83 -16.88
N GLY A 119 -13.75 7.94 -16.59
CA GLY A 119 -15.21 8.07 -16.72
C GLY A 119 -16.02 7.30 -15.67
N CYS A 120 -15.41 6.91 -14.56
CA CYS A 120 -16.06 6.15 -13.48
C CYS A 120 -16.53 7.01 -12.30
N ALA A 121 -16.25 8.32 -12.30
CA ALA A 121 -16.64 9.23 -11.23
C ALA A 121 -18.18 9.33 -11.07
N ASN A 122 -18.67 9.38 -9.83
CA ASN A 122 -20.07 9.58 -9.47
C ASN A 122 -21.03 8.50 -9.98
N THR A 123 -20.53 7.28 -10.25
CA THR A 123 -21.37 6.14 -10.62
C THR A 123 -21.75 5.34 -9.38
N LEU A 124 -23.02 4.90 -9.27
CA LEU A 124 -23.43 3.88 -8.30
C LEU A 124 -22.74 2.56 -8.69
N GLY A 125 -21.52 2.36 -8.18
CA GLY A 125 -20.64 1.26 -8.57
C GLY A 125 -19.28 1.69 -9.14
N GLU A 126 -18.69 2.80 -8.67
CA GLU A 126 -17.35 3.26 -9.09
C GLU A 126 -16.31 2.12 -9.11
N LEU A 127 -16.32 1.26 -8.08
CA LEU A 127 -15.41 0.11 -8.01
C LEU A 127 -15.69 -0.93 -9.10
N LYS A 128 -16.96 -1.20 -9.43
CA LYS A 128 -17.34 -2.12 -10.51
C LYS A 128 -16.96 -1.55 -11.87
N CYS A 129 -17.13 -0.24 -12.06
CA CYS A 129 -16.70 0.47 -13.26
C CYS A 129 -15.19 0.36 -13.46
N VAL A 130 -14.39 0.71 -12.45
CA VAL A 130 -12.92 0.63 -12.54
C VAL A 130 -12.42 -0.80 -12.77
N LYS A 131 -13.04 -1.80 -12.10
CA LYS A 131 -12.71 -3.23 -12.31
C LYS A 131 -13.01 -3.71 -13.75
N ALA A 132 -13.89 -3.03 -14.49
CA ALA A 132 -14.21 -3.36 -15.87
C ALA A 132 -13.29 -2.67 -16.90
N VAL A 133 -12.49 -1.68 -16.47
CA VAL A 133 -11.52 -1.00 -17.34
C VAL A 133 -10.30 -1.90 -17.55
N GLN A 134 -9.76 -1.92 -18.77
CA GLN A 134 -8.52 -2.65 -19.09
C GLN A 134 -7.35 -2.15 -18.26
N ALA A 135 -6.55 -3.08 -17.73
CA ALA A 135 -5.45 -2.77 -16.82
C ALA A 135 -4.37 -1.89 -17.50
N GLU A 136 -4.07 -2.16 -18.77
CA GLU A 136 -3.10 -1.42 -19.57
C GLU A 136 -3.52 0.04 -19.73
N TYR A 137 -4.82 0.27 -19.96
CA TYR A 137 -5.38 1.61 -20.04
C TYR A 137 -5.29 2.35 -18.71
N LEU A 138 -5.62 1.69 -17.59
CA LEU A 138 -5.47 2.26 -16.25
C LEU A 138 -4.02 2.68 -15.96
N ILE A 139 -3.04 1.83 -16.29
CA ILE A 139 -1.61 2.13 -16.13
C ILE A 139 -1.20 3.33 -16.99
N SER A 140 -1.69 3.41 -18.23
CA SER A 140 -1.41 4.52 -19.14
C SER A 140 -1.95 5.87 -18.67
N ILE A 141 -3.03 5.87 -17.90
CA ILE A 141 -3.61 7.07 -17.29
C ILE A 141 -2.85 7.44 -16.02
N LEU A 142 -2.50 6.46 -15.18
CA LEU A 142 -1.72 6.67 -13.96
C LEU A 142 -0.35 7.30 -14.20
N SER A 143 0.31 6.96 -15.31
CA SER A 143 1.60 7.57 -15.67
C SER A 143 1.50 9.07 -15.91
N ARG A 144 0.33 9.59 -16.32
CA ARG A 144 0.07 11.03 -16.52
C ARG A 144 -0.06 11.81 -15.22
N PHE A 145 -0.26 11.13 -14.10
CA PHE A 145 -0.36 11.74 -12.77
C PHE A 145 0.94 11.63 -11.96
N ARG A 146 1.99 11.01 -12.52
CA ARG A 146 3.34 10.97 -11.93
C ARG A 146 4.18 12.11 -12.52
N PHE A 147 4.21 13.25 -11.82
CA PHE A 147 5.22 14.30 -11.99
C PHE A 147 5.75 14.73 -10.63
#